data_AF-A0A5F1YH24-F1
#
_entry.id   AF-A0A5F1YH24-F1
#
_cell.length_a   1.000
_cell.length_b   1.000
_cell.length_c   1.000
_cell.angle_alpha   90.00
_cell.angle_beta   90.00
_cell.angle_gamma   90.00
#
_symmetry.space_group_name_H-M   'P 1'
#
loop_
_entity.id
_entity.type
_entity.pdbx_description
1 polymer ?
#
loop_
_entity_poly.entity_id
_entity_poly.type
_entity_poly.pdbx_seq_one_letter_code
_entity_poly.pdbx_strand_id
1 'polypeptide(L)'
;MKWICHHCGYNNQDELQNCVQCGNVRGENAQTIDSVSSGKFLKKLKLGTFGWILIVLAGIAALILTPIVLILAISHWEGFASVLLLLGGFIAAKSAVNSGFGPPAKAVFIVFFSIMGLALDQPGNYLYNYPIRFFCPEGRTLARSVDVTHPLPGRTDRTQSFSCVSAENSETERIPLLYVLGIRFLEYILIASILLNVQEFRIKREKKRSG
;
A
#
# COMPACT_ATOMS: atom_id res chain seq x y z
N MET A 1 -34.09 -5.03 20.30
CA MET A 1 -32.62 -5.23 20.49
C MET A 1 -32.44 -6.53 21.29
N LYS A 2 -31.22 -6.99 21.57
CA LYS A 2 -31.00 -8.20 22.40
C LYS A 2 -30.35 -7.79 23.71
N TRP A 3 -30.74 -8.40 24.83
CA TRP A 3 -30.09 -8.18 26.12
C TRP A 3 -29.49 -9.47 26.65
N ILE A 4 -28.35 -9.36 27.31
CA ILE A 4 -27.65 -10.47 27.94
C ILE A 4 -28.17 -10.62 29.37
N CYS A 5 -28.63 -11.81 29.73
CA CYS A 5 -29.02 -12.11 31.10
C CYS A 5 -27.80 -12.11 32.01
N HIS A 6 -27.78 -11.24 33.04
CA HIS A 6 -26.69 -11.16 34.01
C HIS A 6 -26.44 -12.45 34.79
N HIS A 7 -27.47 -13.29 34.94
CA HIS A 7 -27.36 -14.51 35.73
C HIS A 7 -26.77 -15.69 34.93
N CYS A 8 -27.13 -15.83 33.65
CA CYS A 8 -26.74 -17.00 32.84
C CYS A 8 -26.02 -16.67 31.53
N GLY A 9 -25.82 -15.40 31.20
CA GLY A 9 -25.18 -14.96 29.96
C GLY A 9 -26.02 -15.20 28.69
N TYR A 10 -27.27 -15.64 28.81
CA TYR A 10 -28.11 -15.97 27.65
C TYR A 10 -28.64 -14.70 26.95
N ASN A 11 -28.63 -14.72 25.61
CA ASN A 11 -29.10 -13.64 24.76
C ASN A 11 -30.63 -13.69 24.59
N ASN A 12 -31.35 -12.82 25.30
CA ASN A 12 -32.79 -12.71 25.21
C ASN A 12 -33.24 -11.64 24.22
N GLN A 13 -34.47 -11.79 23.74
CA GLN A 13 -35.17 -10.75 22.98
C GLN A 13 -35.61 -9.61 23.91
N ASP A 14 -35.60 -8.37 23.41
CA ASP A 14 -35.94 -7.15 24.16
C ASP A 14 -37.33 -7.17 24.80
N GLU A 15 -38.29 -7.82 24.13
CA GLU A 15 -39.70 -7.83 24.51
C GLU A 15 -39.97 -8.70 25.75
N LEU A 16 -39.02 -9.57 26.09
CA LEU A 16 -39.15 -10.49 27.21
C LEU A 16 -38.62 -9.84 28.48
N GLN A 17 -39.50 -9.67 29.48
CA GLN A 17 -39.12 -9.20 30.80
C GLN A 17 -38.28 -10.23 31.56
N ASN A 18 -38.42 -11.51 31.24
CA ASN A 18 -37.74 -12.61 31.91
C ASN A 18 -36.86 -13.38 30.92
N CYS A 19 -35.72 -13.88 31.41
CA CYS A 19 -34.82 -14.70 30.62
C CYS A 19 -35.48 -16.05 30.27
N VAL A 20 -35.53 -16.40 28.99
CA VAL A 20 -36.13 -17.67 28.52
C VAL A 20 -35.45 -18.89 29.13
N GLN A 21 -34.15 -18.79 29.41
CA GLN A 21 -33.36 -19.93 29.86
C GLN A 21 -33.35 -20.12 31.38
N CYS A 22 -33.43 -19.05 32.17
CA CYS A 22 -33.32 -19.15 33.64
C CYS A 22 -34.44 -18.44 34.41
N GLY A 23 -35.40 -17.82 33.72
CA GLY A 23 -36.52 -17.10 34.32
C GLY A 23 -36.15 -15.78 35.00
N ASN A 24 -34.86 -15.42 35.09
CA ASN A 24 -34.45 -14.22 35.81
C ASN A 24 -34.95 -12.94 35.12
N VAL A 25 -35.42 -11.98 35.93
CA VAL A 25 -35.98 -10.71 35.46
C VAL A 25 -34.87 -9.83 34.87
N ARG A 26 -35.20 -9.07 33.83
CA ARG A 26 -34.32 -8.06 33.25
C ARG A 26 -34.01 -6.99 34.30
N GLY A 27 -32.78 -6.98 34.79
CA GLY A 27 -32.29 -5.92 35.67
C GLY A 27 -32.16 -4.59 34.93
N GLU A 28 -32.26 -3.47 35.66
CA GLU A 28 -32.15 -2.11 35.11
C GLU A 28 -30.83 -1.86 34.37
N ASN A 29 -29.77 -2.63 34.68
CA ASN A 29 -28.44 -2.55 34.07
C ASN A 29 -28.17 -3.64 33.02
N ALA A 30 -29.19 -4.28 32.44
CA ALA A 30 -29.01 -5.34 31.44
C ALA A 30 -28.14 -4.87 30.25
N GLN A 31 -27.04 -5.57 30.00
CA GLN A 31 -26.17 -5.25 28.86
C GLN A 31 -26.93 -5.55 27.55
N THR A 32 -27.27 -4.50 26.81
CA THR A 32 -27.84 -4.65 25.47
C THR A 32 -26.72 -4.84 24.45
N ILE A 33 -26.81 -5.92 23.69
CA ILE A 33 -26.00 -6.06 22.49
C ILE A 33 -26.68 -5.19 21.44
N ASP A 34 -26.22 -3.94 21.37
CA ASP A 34 -26.46 -3.10 20.21
C ASP A 34 -25.84 -3.84 19.02
N SER A 35 -26.71 -4.44 18.21
CA SER A 35 -26.36 -5.17 17.01
C SER A 35 -25.42 -4.34 16.15
N VAL A 36 -24.18 -4.80 16.06
CA VAL A 36 -23.14 -4.38 15.11
C VAL A 36 -22.82 -2.89 15.19
N SER A 37 -21.58 -2.61 15.59
CA SER A 37 -20.90 -1.34 15.41
C SER A 37 -20.74 -0.99 13.91
N SER A 38 -21.86 -0.78 13.21
CA SER A 38 -21.90 0.00 11.98
C SER A 38 -21.54 1.42 12.42
N GLY A 39 -20.32 1.83 12.06
CA GLY A 39 -19.64 2.99 12.63
C GLY A 39 -20.54 4.23 12.74
N LYS A 40 -20.24 5.10 13.73
CA LYS A 40 -20.96 6.35 14.05
C LYS A 40 -21.37 7.20 12.83
N PHE A 41 -20.73 7.01 11.69
CA PHE A 41 -21.06 7.61 10.39
C PHE A 41 -22.39 7.11 9.79
N LEU A 42 -22.72 5.82 9.90
CA LEU A 42 -23.95 5.21 9.34
C LEU A 42 -25.20 5.55 10.14
N LYS A 43 -25.11 5.68 11.48
CA LYS A 43 -26.25 6.08 12.34
C LYS A 43 -26.74 7.51 12.08
N LYS A 44 -25.93 8.38 11.44
CA LYS A 44 -26.29 9.79 11.17
C LYS A 44 -27.00 10.00 9.83
N LEU A 45 -26.99 9.02 8.95
CA LEU A 45 -27.58 9.15 7.62
C LEU A 45 -28.88 8.35 7.54
N LYS A 46 -30.02 9.02 7.81
CA LYS A 46 -31.34 8.52 7.40
C LYS A 46 -31.47 8.63 5.88
N LEU A 47 -30.69 7.83 5.15
CA LEU A 47 -30.81 7.73 3.71
C LEU A 47 -32.01 6.82 3.39
N GLY A 48 -32.97 7.35 2.64
CA GLY A 48 -33.98 6.50 2.00
C GLY A 48 -33.34 5.53 1.01
N THR A 49 -34.12 4.61 0.44
CA THR A 49 -33.66 3.59 -0.51
C THR A 49 -32.81 4.17 -1.64
N PHE A 50 -33.17 5.36 -2.14
CA PHE A 50 -32.40 6.07 -3.17
C PHE A 50 -30.96 6.41 -2.75
N GLY A 51 -30.75 6.82 -1.48
CA GLY A 51 -29.44 7.15 -0.98
C GLY A 51 -28.53 5.92 -0.83
N TRP A 52 -29.11 4.78 -0.45
CA TRP A 52 -28.39 3.50 -0.44
C TRP A 52 -27.98 3.04 -1.84
N ILE A 53 -28.87 3.21 -2.83
CA ILE A 53 -28.55 2.92 -4.24
C ILE A 53 -27.35 3.75 -4.70
N LEU A 54 -27.31 5.06 -4.39
CA LEU A 54 -26.17 5.92 -4.73
C LEU A 54 -24.87 5.50 -4.05
N ILE A 55 -24.92 5.10 -2.77
CA ILE A 55 -23.73 4.62 -2.06
C ILE A 55 -23.20 3.33 -2.69
N VAL A 56 -24.08 2.38 -3.01
CA VAL A 56 -23.68 1.12 -3.65
C VAL A 56 -23.10 1.40 -5.03
N LEU A 57 -23.75 2.25 -5.83
CA LEU A 57 -23.28 2.64 -7.15
C LEU A 57 -21.92 3.36 -7.07
N ALA A 58 -21.76 4.28 -6.14
CA ALA A 58 -20.49 4.96 -5.89
C ALA A 58 -19.39 3.99 -5.42
N GLY A 59 -19.73 3.00 -4.60
CA GLY A 59 -18.81 1.95 -4.17
C GLY A 59 -18.32 1.08 -5.33
N ILE A 60 -19.24 0.67 -6.22
CA ILE A 60 -18.89 -0.08 -7.44
C ILE A 60 -18.05 0.78 -8.37
N ALA A 61 -18.46 2.04 -8.61
CA ALA A 61 -17.70 2.96 -9.44
C ALA A 61 -16.30 3.21 -8.89
N ALA A 62 -16.15 3.41 -7.58
CA ALA A 62 -14.85 3.55 -6.93
C ALA A 62 -14.00 2.28 -7.09
N LEU A 63 -14.58 1.09 -6.93
CA LEU A 63 -13.86 -0.18 -7.10
C LEU A 63 -13.32 -0.36 -8.52
N ILE A 64 -14.06 0.07 -9.54
CA ILE A 64 -13.64 -0.01 -10.95
C ILE A 64 -12.66 1.11 -11.32
N LEU A 65 -12.94 2.36 -10.90
CA LEU A 65 -12.13 3.51 -11.26
C LEU A 65 -10.79 3.55 -10.51
N THR A 66 -10.72 3.03 -9.29
CA THR A 66 -9.49 3.02 -8.49
C THR A 66 -8.32 2.35 -9.21
N PRO A 67 -8.40 1.11 -9.73
CA PRO A 67 -7.27 0.50 -10.43
C PRO A 67 -6.88 1.27 -11.69
N ILE A 68 -7.85 1.85 -12.42
CA ILE A 68 -7.58 2.65 -13.62
C ILE A 68 -6.79 3.91 -13.25
N VAL A 69 -7.29 4.69 -12.29
CA VAL A 69 -6.63 5.91 -11.81
C VAL A 69 -5.26 5.58 -11.21
N LEU A 70 -5.14 4.46 -10.51
CA LEU A 70 -3.87 4.01 -9.93
C LEU A 70 -2.83 3.71 -11.02
N ILE A 71 -3.21 2.99 -12.08
CA ILE A 71 -2.33 2.71 -13.23
C ILE A 71 -1.93 4.01 -13.94
N LEU A 72 -2.88 4.93 -14.13
CA LEU A 72 -2.60 6.23 -14.74
C LEU A 72 -1.65 7.07 -13.87
N ALA A 73 -1.86 7.10 -12.56
CA ALA A 73 -1.01 7.83 -11.63
C ALA A 73 0.40 7.23 -11.58
N ILE A 74 0.54 5.91 -11.49
CA ILE A 74 1.84 5.22 -11.50
C ILE A 74 2.60 5.47 -12.80
N SER A 75 1.91 5.55 -13.95
CA SER A 75 2.55 5.74 -15.25
C SER A 75 2.92 7.19 -15.57
N HIS A 76 2.21 8.17 -15.01
CA HIS A 76 2.40 9.59 -15.36
C HIS A 76 3.13 10.40 -14.29
N TRP A 77 3.03 10.02 -13.02
CA TRP A 77 3.60 10.82 -11.94
C TRP A 77 4.90 10.21 -11.43
N GLU A 78 5.99 10.94 -11.69
CA GLU A 78 7.31 10.55 -11.24
C GLU A 78 7.37 10.40 -9.72
N GLY A 79 7.92 9.28 -9.26
CA GLY A 79 8.05 8.96 -7.84
C GLY A 79 6.76 8.55 -7.13
N PHE A 80 5.60 8.57 -7.80
CA PHE A 80 4.34 8.16 -7.18
C PHE A 80 4.38 6.68 -6.76
N ALA A 81 4.90 5.81 -7.64
CA ALA A 81 5.13 4.40 -7.33
C ALA A 81 6.11 4.23 -6.17
N SER A 82 7.22 4.98 -6.14
CA SER A 82 8.18 4.96 -5.03
C SER A 82 7.50 5.29 -3.69
N VAL A 83 6.63 6.31 -3.64
CA VAL A 83 5.91 6.70 -2.42
C VAL A 83 4.96 5.61 -1.94
N LEU A 84 4.15 5.05 -2.85
CA LEU A 84 3.24 3.96 -2.52
C LEU A 84 3.99 2.73 -2.00
N LEU A 85 5.10 2.38 -2.64
CA LEU A 85 5.98 1.30 -2.21
C LEU A 85 6.58 1.60 -0.84
N LEU A 86 7.05 2.82 -0.56
CA LEU A 86 7.58 3.17 0.76
C LEU A 86 6.52 3.02 1.86
N LEU A 87 5.30 3.52 1.63
CA LEU A 87 4.20 3.42 2.60
C LEU A 87 3.78 1.95 2.82
N GLY A 88 3.50 1.23 1.74
CA GLY A 88 3.10 -0.18 1.79
C GLY A 88 4.21 -1.07 2.35
N GLY A 89 5.45 -0.85 1.91
CA GLY A 89 6.65 -1.52 2.37
C GLY A 89 6.94 -1.28 3.84
N PHE A 90 6.72 -0.07 4.36
CA PHE A 90 6.86 0.20 5.79
C PHE A 90 5.88 -0.61 6.64
N ILE A 91 4.63 -0.75 6.19
CA ILE A 91 3.61 -1.56 6.85
C ILE A 91 3.95 -3.05 6.74
N ALA A 92 4.32 -3.51 5.54
CA ALA A 92 4.69 -4.90 5.28
C ALA A 92 5.96 -5.31 6.04
N ALA A 93 6.95 -4.43 6.19
CA ALA A 93 8.16 -4.66 6.98
C ALA A 93 7.81 -4.91 8.45
N LYS A 94 6.82 -4.19 9.02
CA LYS A 94 6.33 -4.47 10.38
C LYS A 94 5.80 -5.90 10.50
N SER A 95 5.05 -6.36 9.49
CA SER A 95 4.55 -7.73 9.43
C SER A 95 5.69 -8.75 9.32
N ALA A 96 6.69 -8.48 8.48
CA ALA A 96 7.85 -9.35 8.30
C ALA A 96 8.67 -9.49 9.59
N VAL A 97 8.88 -8.40 10.33
CA VAL A 97 9.62 -8.39 11.60
C VAL A 97 8.88 -9.14 12.72
N ASN A 98 7.55 -9.02 12.79
CA ASN A 98 6.73 -9.69 13.80
C ASN A 98 6.37 -11.15 13.44
N SER A 99 6.77 -11.61 12.26
CA SER A 99 6.46 -12.95 11.79
C SER A 99 7.15 -14.02 12.65
N GLY A 100 6.42 -15.08 12.99
CA GLY A 100 6.99 -16.26 13.66
C GLY A 100 8.05 -16.99 12.82
N PHE A 101 8.10 -16.72 11.51
CA PHE A 101 9.08 -17.29 10.59
C PHE A 101 10.44 -16.59 10.62
N GLY A 102 10.65 -15.54 11.41
CA GLY A 102 11.97 -14.97 11.68
C GLY A 102 12.76 -14.53 10.41
N PRO A 103 14.00 -15.03 10.18
CA PRO A 103 14.82 -14.61 9.04
C PRO A 103 14.22 -14.90 7.66
N PRO A 104 13.62 -16.08 7.37
CA PRO A 104 12.90 -16.34 6.12
C PRO A 104 11.87 -15.26 5.73
N ALA A 105 11.06 -14.77 6.68
CA ALA A 105 10.06 -13.74 6.39
C ALA A 105 10.69 -12.42 5.92
N LYS A 106 11.83 -12.05 6.51
CA LYS A 106 12.60 -10.86 6.12
C LYS A 106 13.21 -11.00 4.73
N ALA A 107 13.76 -12.18 4.41
CA ALA A 107 14.33 -12.46 3.09
C ALA A 107 13.26 -12.39 2.00
N VAL A 108 12.10 -13.03 2.22
CA VAL A 108 10.95 -12.95 1.30
C VAL A 108 10.49 -11.51 1.11
N PHE A 109 10.40 -10.74 2.19
CA PHE A 109 10.06 -9.32 2.11
C PHE A 109 11.06 -8.54 1.24
N ILE A 110 12.37 -8.71 1.45
CA ILE A 110 13.40 -8.01 0.66
C ILE A 110 13.27 -8.35 -0.82
N VAL A 111 13.20 -9.64 -1.16
CA VAL A 111 13.11 -10.09 -2.56
C VAL A 111 11.85 -9.55 -3.21
N PHE A 112 10.69 -9.72 -2.56
CA PHE A 112 9.41 -9.26 -3.09
C PHE A 112 9.39 -7.74 -3.26
N PHE A 113 9.82 -6.99 -2.25
CA PHE A 113 9.87 -5.53 -2.30
C PHE A 113 10.78 -5.02 -3.42
N SER A 114 11.93 -5.68 -3.62
CA SER A 114 12.90 -5.29 -4.64
C SER A 114 12.42 -5.56 -6.06
N ILE A 115 11.77 -6.70 -6.29
CA ILE A 115 11.16 -7.02 -7.58
C ILE A 115 9.98 -6.09 -7.87
N MET A 116 9.13 -5.82 -6.88
CA MET A 116 7.99 -4.90 -7.05
C MET A 116 8.46 -3.46 -7.31
N GLY A 117 9.51 -3.02 -6.63
CA GLY A 117 10.14 -1.73 -6.89
C GLY A 117 10.67 -1.60 -8.32
N LEU A 118 11.41 -2.60 -8.76
CA LEU A 118 11.90 -2.69 -10.13
C LEU A 118 10.78 -2.64 -11.18
N ALA A 119 9.68 -3.37 -10.93
CA ALA A 119 8.60 -3.53 -11.89
C ALA A 119 7.66 -2.32 -11.95
N LEU A 120 7.36 -1.70 -10.81
CA LEU A 120 6.35 -0.64 -10.70
C LEU A 120 6.95 0.78 -10.81
N ASP A 121 8.19 0.99 -10.38
CA ASP A 121 8.82 2.32 -10.40
C ASP A 121 9.66 2.55 -11.65
N GLN A 122 9.09 2.21 -12.81
CA GLN A 122 9.78 2.38 -14.10
C GLN A 122 10.09 3.85 -14.42
N PRO A 123 9.19 4.82 -14.14
CA PRO A 123 9.54 6.22 -14.33
C PRO A 123 10.57 6.71 -13.32
N GLY A 124 10.59 6.10 -12.13
CA GLY A 124 11.46 6.51 -11.05
C GLY A 124 11.16 7.90 -10.51
N ASN A 125 12.12 8.42 -9.74
CA ASN A 125 12.19 9.81 -9.35
C ASN A 125 13.61 10.35 -9.56
N TYR A 126 13.78 11.67 -9.45
CA TYR A 126 15.08 12.32 -9.61
C TYR A 126 16.19 11.70 -8.73
N LEU A 127 15.87 11.40 -7.46
CA LEU A 127 16.82 10.87 -6.50
C LEU A 127 17.28 9.44 -6.87
N TYR A 128 16.35 8.58 -7.29
CA TYR A 128 16.63 7.19 -7.68
C TYR A 128 17.26 7.09 -9.08
N ASN A 129 17.17 8.16 -9.88
CA ASN A 129 17.89 8.24 -11.15
C ASN A 129 19.33 8.74 -10.96
N TYR A 130 19.65 9.32 -9.80
CA TYR A 130 20.93 9.95 -9.55
C TYR A 130 22.12 8.98 -9.71
N PRO A 131 22.09 7.73 -9.23
CA PRO A 131 23.23 6.83 -9.38
C PRO A 131 23.54 6.47 -10.84
N ILE A 132 22.57 6.58 -11.74
CA ILE A 132 22.75 6.26 -13.17
C ILE A 132 23.78 7.21 -13.82
N ARG A 133 23.93 8.44 -13.30
CA ARG A 133 24.88 9.41 -13.83
C ARG A 133 26.34 8.95 -13.76
N PHE A 134 26.66 8.04 -12.84
CA PHE A 134 28.03 7.55 -12.66
C PHE A 134 28.49 6.64 -13.81
N PHE A 135 27.56 6.24 -14.69
CA PHE A 135 27.87 5.53 -15.92
C PHE A 135 28.19 6.46 -17.08
N CYS A 136 28.00 7.78 -16.93
CA CYS A 136 28.42 8.73 -17.96
C CYS A 136 29.91 9.08 -17.82
N PRO A 137 30.66 9.07 -18.94
CA PRO A 137 32.06 9.49 -18.95
C PRO A 137 32.25 10.97 -18.56
N GLU A 138 33.47 11.33 -18.17
CA GLU A 138 33.81 12.69 -17.76
C GLU A 138 33.45 13.73 -18.83
N GLY A 139 32.94 14.89 -18.38
CA GLY A 139 32.51 15.98 -19.26
C GLY A 139 31.16 15.75 -19.94
N ARG A 140 30.45 14.65 -19.66
CA ARG A 140 29.12 14.35 -20.18
C ARG A 140 28.05 14.45 -19.10
N THR A 141 26.82 14.72 -19.52
CA THR A 141 25.67 14.80 -18.61
C THR A 141 24.64 13.72 -18.95
N LEU A 142 23.93 13.28 -17.91
CA LEU A 142 22.86 12.31 -18.06
C LEU A 142 21.64 13.02 -18.64
N ALA A 143 21.26 12.66 -19.86
CA ALA A 143 19.97 12.98 -20.44
C ALA A 143 18.99 11.83 -20.20
N ARG A 144 17.73 12.22 -20.00
CA ARG A 144 16.61 11.30 -19.83
C ARG A 144 15.60 11.60 -20.91
N SER A 145 15.24 10.58 -21.67
CA SER A 145 14.20 10.64 -22.69
C SER A 145 13.14 9.57 -22.41
N VAL A 146 11.94 9.82 -22.93
CA VAL A 146 10.84 8.86 -22.88
C VAL A 146 10.67 8.32 -24.28
N ASP A 147 10.99 7.04 -24.45
CA ASP A 147 10.76 6.34 -25.69
C ASP A 147 9.30 5.90 -25.74
N VAL A 148 8.57 6.45 -26.72
CA VAL A 148 7.17 6.10 -26.95
C VAL A 148 7.12 5.13 -28.12
N THR A 149 6.68 3.90 -27.86
CA THR A 149 6.53 2.86 -28.88
C THR A 149 5.06 2.44 -29.01
N HIS A 150 4.67 2.09 -30.23
CA HIS A 150 3.30 1.66 -30.55
C HIS A 150 3.33 0.23 -31.11
N PRO A 151 3.64 -0.77 -30.27
CA PRO A 151 3.86 -2.13 -30.75
C PRO A 151 2.57 -2.78 -31.29
N LEU A 152 1.40 -2.32 -30.85
CA LEU A 152 0.09 -2.82 -31.28
C LEU A 152 -0.91 -1.66 -31.45
N PRO A 153 -1.93 -1.80 -32.32
CA PRO A 153 -3.00 -0.81 -32.44
C PRO A 153 -3.68 -0.56 -31.09
N GLY A 154 -3.79 0.71 -30.69
CA GLY A 154 -4.39 1.12 -29.41
C GLY A 154 -3.50 0.92 -28.18
N ARG A 155 -2.26 0.44 -28.33
CA ARG A 155 -1.29 0.29 -27.24
C ARG A 155 -0.14 1.29 -27.42
N THR A 156 0.09 2.11 -26.40
CA THR A 156 1.22 3.03 -26.31
C THR A 156 2.10 2.61 -25.13
N ASP A 157 3.29 2.13 -25.43
CA ASP A 157 4.27 1.74 -24.43
C ASP A 157 5.27 2.90 -24.27
N ARG A 158 5.39 3.40 -23.05
CA ARG A 158 6.36 4.45 -22.69
C ARG A 158 7.44 3.82 -21.84
N THR A 159 8.67 3.80 -22.33
CA THR A 159 9.83 3.35 -21.57
C THR A 159 10.78 4.52 -21.36
N GLN A 160 11.47 4.53 -20.22
CA GLN A 160 12.50 5.53 -20.00
C GLN A 160 13.84 5.05 -20.50
N SER A 161 14.49 5.94 -21.23
CA SER A 161 15.83 5.74 -21.75
C SER A 161 16.75 6.77 -21.13
N PHE A 162 17.95 6.32 -20.79
CA PHE A 162 19.01 7.15 -20.24
C PHE A 162 20.14 7.19 -21.24
N SER A 163 20.55 8.39 -21.63
CA SER A 163 21.65 8.61 -22.57
C SER A 163 22.64 9.60 -21.96
N CYS A 164 23.91 9.48 -22.35
CA CYS A 164 24.93 10.45 -22.01
C CYS A 164 25.10 11.42 -23.18
N VAL A 165 24.90 12.71 -22.92
CA VAL A 165 24.99 13.78 -23.91
C VAL A 165 26.23 14.64 -23.67
N SER A 166 26.83 15.10 -24.76
CA SER A 166 27.94 16.06 -24.75
C SER A 166 27.42 17.49 -24.46
N ALA A 167 28.35 18.45 -24.33
CA ALA A 167 28.01 19.87 -24.21
C ALA A 167 27.23 20.44 -25.42
N GLU A 168 27.33 19.80 -26.59
CA GLU A 168 26.56 20.17 -27.79
C GLU A 168 25.19 19.48 -27.88
N ASN A 169 24.75 18.80 -26.82
CA ASN A 169 23.53 17.98 -26.78
C ASN A 169 23.49 16.84 -27.81
N SER A 170 24.65 16.39 -28.31
CA SER A 170 24.70 15.20 -29.16
C SER A 170 24.67 13.93 -28.30
N GLU A 171 23.71 13.05 -28.58
CA GLU A 171 23.64 11.73 -27.94
C GLU A 171 24.86 10.91 -28.34
N THR A 172 25.70 10.60 -27.36
CA THR A 172 26.95 9.87 -27.60
C THR A 172 26.78 8.39 -27.32
N GLU A 173 26.08 8.06 -26.23
CA GLU A 173 25.96 6.70 -25.74
C GLU A 173 24.65 6.52 -24.97
N ARG A 174 23.98 5.39 -25.19
CA ARG A 174 22.74 5.02 -24.48
C ARG A 174 23.06 3.99 -23.40
N ILE A 175 22.64 4.26 -22.18
CA ILE A 175 22.85 3.37 -21.03
C ILE A 175 21.98 2.11 -21.22
N PRO A 176 22.58 0.90 -21.20
CA PRO A 176 21.84 -0.34 -21.31
C PRO A 176 20.75 -0.47 -20.23
N LEU A 177 19.56 -0.93 -20.64
CA LEU A 177 18.44 -1.15 -19.73
C LEU A 177 18.82 -2.08 -18.56
N LEU A 178 19.69 -3.06 -18.80
CA LEU A 178 20.14 -3.99 -17.76
C LEU A 178 20.86 -3.28 -16.60
N TYR A 179 21.66 -2.25 -16.88
CA TYR A 179 22.33 -1.47 -15.82
C TYR A 179 21.34 -0.64 -15.02
N VAL A 180 20.37 -0.01 -15.71
CA VAL A 180 19.28 0.72 -15.06
C VAL A 180 18.51 -0.21 -14.13
N LEU A 181 18.08 -1.38 -14.62
CA LEU A 181 17.36 -2.37 -13.83
C LEU A 181 18.19 -2.89 -12.65
N GLY A 182 19.49 -3.13 -12.86
CA GLY A 182 20.40 -3.57 -11.81
C GLY A 182 20.54 -2.56 -10.68
N ILE A 183 20.75 -1.28 -11.01
CA ILE A 183 20.82 -0.18 -10.03
C ILE A 183 19.51 -0.11 -9.24
N ARG A 184 18.36 -0.11 -9.92
CA ARG A 184 17.06 -0.04 -9.26
C ARG A 184 16.83 -1.22 -8.32
N PHE A 185 17.17 -2.42 -8.75
CA PHE A 185 17.06 -3.59 -7.89
C PHE A 185 17.88 -3.44 -6.60
N LEU A 186 19.13 -2.96 -6.70
CA LEU A 186 19.98 -2.70 -5.55
C LEU A 186 19.46 -1.58 -4.65
N GLU A 187 18.93 -0.50 -5.23
CA GLU A 187 18.28 0.57 -4.46
C GLU A 187 17.13 0.04 -3.62
N TYR A 188 16.26 -0.77 -4.21
CA TYR A 188 15.13 -1.33 -3.48
C TYR A 188 15.54 -2.39 -2.44
N ILE A 189 16.63 -3.13 -2.65
CA ILE A 189 17.23 -3.97 -1.60
C ILE A 189 17.67 -3.11 -0.41
N LEU A 190 18.34 -1.99 -0.68
CA LEU A 190 18.81 -1.07 0.35
C LEU A 190 17.62 -0.48 1.12
N ILE A 191 16.60 0.00 0.42
CA ILE A 191 15.38 0.55 1.02
C ILE A 191 14.66 -0.52 1.86
N ALA A 192 14.47 -1.73 1.34
CA ALA A 192 13.86 -2.83 2.09
C ALA A 192 14.62 -3.10 3.41
N SER A 193 15.94 -3.13 3.32
CA SER A 193 16.82 -3.35 4.48
C SER A 193 16.69 -2.23 5.50
N ILE A 194 16.62 -0.97 5.07
CA ILE A 194 16.39 0.19 5.95
C ILE A 194 15.01 0.08 6.61
N LEU A 195 13.95 -0.24 5.86
CA LEU A 195 12.60 -0.37 6.40
C LEU A 195 12.52 -1.45 7.48
N LEU A 196 13.14 -2.62 7.26
CA LEU A 196 13.22 -3.69 8.25
C LEU A 196 13.95 -3.23 9.52
N ASN A 197 15.12 -2.62 9.38
CA ASN A 197 15.91 -2.12 10.51
C ASN A 197 15.14 -1.08 11.34
N VAL A 198 14.48 -0.14 10.67
CA VAL A 198 13.64 0.87 11.33
C VAL A 198 12.50 0.20 12.11
N GLN A 199 11.81 -0.78 11.51
CA GLN A 199 10.72 -1.48 12.19
C GLN A 199 11.20 -2.33 13.37
N GLU A 200 12.31 -3.05 13.21
CA GLU A 200 12.94 -3.79 14.32
C GLU A 200 13.25 -2.86 15.49
N PHE A 201 13.86 -1.72 15.21
CA PHE A 201 14.20 -0.75 16.23
C PHE A 201 12.98 -0.17 16.93
N ARG A 202 11.92 0.15 16.18
CA ARG A 202 10.65 0.63 16.73
C ARG A 202 10.00 -0.41 17.64
N ILE A 203 9.89 -1.65 17.19
CA ILE A 203 9.27 -2.74 17.97
C ILE A 203 10.08 -3.04 19.23
N LYS A 204 11.42 -3.06 19.14
CA LYS A 204 12.30 -3.21 20.33
C LYS A 204 12.07 -2.09 21.36
N ARG A 205 11.94 -0.84 20.90
CA ARG A 205 11.63 0.31 21.77
C ARG A 205 10.24 0.23 22.41
N GLU A 206 9.24 -0.22 21.68
CA GLU A 206 7.87 -0.41 22.20
C GLU A 206 7.87 -1.49 23.30
N LYS A 207 8.53 -2.63 23.09
CA LYS A 207 8.64 -3.69 24.12
C LYS A 207 9.33 -3.21 25.40
N LYS A 208 10.40 -2.41 25.29
CA LYS A 208 11.09 -1.83 26.45
C LYS A 208 10.25 -0.83 27.24
N ARG A 209 9.23 -0.22 26.62
CA ARG A 209 8.32 0.71 27.30
C ARG A 209 7.15 0.01 28.01
N SER A 210 6.81 -1.19 27.57
CA SER A 210 5.67 -1.96 28.08
C SER A 210 6.03 -3.02 29.12
N GLY A 211 7.32 -3.26 29.37
CA GLY A 211 7.84 -4.15 30.41
C GLY A 211 8.67 -3.39 31.40
#